data_AF-A0A3P6F274-F1
#
_entry.id   AF-A0A3P6F274-F1
#
_cell.length_a   1.000
_cell.length_b   1.000
_cell.length_c   1.000
_cell.angle_alpha   90.00
_cell.angle_beta   90.00
_cell.angle_gamma   90.00
#
_symmetry.space_group_name_H-M   'P 1'
#
loop_
_entity.id
_entity.type
_entity.pdbx_description
1 polymer ?
#
loop_
_entity_poly.entity_id
_entity_poly.type
_entity_poly.pdbx_seq_one_letter_code
_entity_poly.pdbx_strand_id
1 'polypeptide(L)'
;MSASFGDMSDDSSAVFPRINVKDPYKRLGISRMASEDEIQGARNFLIQQYAGHKPSVDAIESAHDKIIMQKFHERKNPKIDINKKVRQVRQSKVVSFVFDRFKTPPNAFLVKTAVTFAVLGALTVLFPTEEGPTLQVLLSLIATFYFIHQRLKKKLWSFLYGTGSFIFSWLIGTFLMVSVIPPFIKGPRGFEVMSSLLSYVLLWVASSYLR
;
A
#
# COMPACT_ATOMS: atom_id res chain seq x y z
N MET A 1 -7.03 81.10 19.97
CA MET A 1 -7.66 79.77 20.14
C MET A 1 -6.54 78.75 20.23
N SER A 2 -6.36 78.15 21.41
CA SER A 2 -5.30 77.17 21.69
C SER A 2 -5.68 75.82 21.09
N ALA A 3 -4.77 75.24 20.31
CA ALA A 3 -4.91 73.87 19.82
C ALA A 3 -4.67 72.90 20.98
N SER A 4 -5.71 72.16 21.36
CA SER A 4 -5.64 71.06 22.32
C SER A 4 -4.94 69.88 21.65
N PHE A 5 -3.64 69.73 21.94
CA PHE A 5 -2.93 68.48 21.72
C PHE A 5 -3.43 67.48 22.77
N GLY A 6 -4.35 66.61 22.35
CA GLY A 6 -4.82 65.49 23.14
C GLY A 6 -3.72 64.44 23.30
N ASP A 7 -3.06 64.51 24.46
CA ASP A 7 -2.64 63.38 25.30
C ASP A 7 -2.66 61.99 24.63
N MET A 8 -1.56 61.61 24.00
CA MET A 8 -1.23 60.20 23.75
C MET A 8 -0.55 59.66 25.01
N SER A 9 -1.36 59.46 26.05
CA SER A 9 -0.94 58.71 27.24
C SER A 9 -0.72 57.26 26.85
N ASP A 10 0.56 56.92 26.65
CA ASP A 10 1.23 55.73 27.16
C ASP A 10 0.35 54.51 27.53
N ASP A 11 -0.33 53.91 26.56
CA ASP A 11 -0.97 52.59 26.71
C ASP A 11 0.01 51.46 26.34
N SER A 12 1.29 51.63 26.69
CA SER A 12 2.35 50.64 26.45
C SER A 12 2.15 49.34 27.26
N SER A 13 1.10 49.24 28.06
CA SER A 13 0.72 48.04 28.82
C SER A 13 -0.47 47.26 28.24
N ALA A 14 -1.03 47.68 27.10
CA ALA A 14 -2.17 47.03 26.50
C ALA A 14 -1.90 45.53 26.26
N VAL A 15 -2.78 44.68 26.80
CA VAL A 15 -2.69 43.22 26.67
C VAL A 15 -3.39 42.79 25.40
N PHE A 16 -2.75 41.95 24.60
CA PHE A 16 -3.32 41.46 23.35
C PHE A 16 -4.56 40.59 23.62
N PRO A 17 -5.77 41.00 23.17
CA PRO A 17 -7.01 40.32 23.56
C PRO A 17 -7.11 38.86 23.07
N ARG A 18 -6.36 38.51 22.02
CA ARG A 18 -6.42 37.19 21.35
C ARG A 18 -5.25 36.26 21.70
N ILE A 19 -4.52 36.56 22.77
CA ILE A 19 -3.35 35.79 23.22
C ILE A 19 -3.62 34.28 23.35
N ASN A 20 -4.81 33.89 23.80
CA ASN A 20 -5.21 32.50 24.04
C ASN A 20 -5.93 31.81 22.86
N VAL A 21 -6.11 32.47 21.71
CA VAL A 21 -6.82 31.88 20.56
C VAL A 21 -5.94 30.83 19.87
N LYS A 22 -6.36 29.56 19.79
CA LYS A 22 -5.51 28.48 19.22
C LYS A 22 -5.28 28.57 17.70
N ASP A 23 -6.25 29.08 16.95
CA ASP A 23 -6.17 29.21 15.49
C ASP A 23 -5.29 30.44 15.13
N PRO A 24 -4.15 30.25 14.44
CA PRO A 24 -3.19 31.34 14.19
C PRO A 24 -3.75 32.43 13.26
N TYR A 25 -4.62 32.07 12.31
CA TYR A 25 -5.27 33.04 11.42
C TYR A 25 -6.23 33.93 12.21
N LYS A 26 -7.04 33.33 13.09
CA LYS A 26 -7.95 34.08 13.97
C LYS A 26 -7.20 34.90 15.01
N ARG A 27 -6.05 34.41 15.47
CA ARG A 27 -5.17 35.14 16.39
C ARG A 27 -4.68 36.43 15.74
N LEU A 28 -4.14 36.38 14.52
CA LEU A 28 -3.71 37.57 13.79
C LEU A 28 -4.89 38.42 13.26
N GLY A 29 -6.08 37.85 13.13
CA GLY A 29 -7.25 38.56 12.60
C GLY A 29 -7.35 38.60 11.10
N ILE A 30 -6.76 37.60 10.45
CA ILE A 30 -6.67 37.50 9.00
C ILE A 30 -7.46 36.28 8.50
N SER A 31 -7.83 36.30 7.23
CA SER A 31 -8.46 35.15 6.58
C SER A 31 -7.47 34.00 6.38
N ARG A 32 -7.97 32.76 6.30
CA ARG A 32 -7.16 31.60 5.91
C ARG A 32 -6.62 31.69 4.48
N MET A 33 -7.25 32.53 3.67
CA MET A 33 -6.87 32.81 2.27
C MET A 33 -6.02 34.07 2.14
N ALA A 34 -5.57 34.66 3.25
CA ALA A 34 -4.78 35.89 3.22
C ALA A 34 -3.43 35.69 2.51
N SER A 35 -3.01 36.73 1.78
CA SER A 35 -1.70 36.76 1.11
C SER A 35 -0.55 36.82 2.12
N GLU A 36 0.69 36.53 1.68
CA GLU A 36 1.86 36.66 2.56
C GLU A 36 2.08 38.10 3.02
N ASP A 37 1.81 39.08 2.16
CA ASP A 37 1.91 40.51 2.50
C ASP A 37 0.90 40.92 3.57
N GLU A 38 -0.33 40.40 3.51
CA GLU A 38 -1.36 40.64 4.52
C GLU A 38 -0.99 40.01 5.88
N ILE A 39 -0.43 38.79 5.86
CA ILE A 39 0.04 38.11 7.07
C ILE A 39 1.14 38.94 7.75
N GLN A 40 2.10 39.44 6.96
CA GLN A 40 3.24 40.19 7.48
C GLN A 40 2.84 41.61 7.91
N GLY A 41 1.94 42.26 7.18
CA GLY A 41 1.33 43.53 7.55
C GLY A 41 0.56 43.44 8.87
N ALA A 42 -0.27 42.41 9.03
CA ALA A 42 -1.01 42.18 10.27
C ALA A 42 -0.08 41.92 11.47
N ARG A 43 0.99 41.13 11.28
CA ARG A 43 2.01 40.92 12.31
C ARG A 43 2.64 42.26 12.73
N ASN A 44 3.13 43.04 11.78
CA ASN A 44 3.84 44.29 12.06
C ASN A 44 2.93 45.30 12.79
N PHE A 45 1.69 45.43 12.35
CA PHE A 45 0.69 46.27 13.01
C PHE A 45 0.44 45.84 14.46
N LEU A 46 0.25 44.54 14.71
CA LEU A 46 -0.02 44.02 16.05
C LEU A 46 1.21 44.12 16.97
N ILE A 47 2.42 43.89 16.47
CA ILE A 47 3.64 44.04 17.26
C ILE A 47 3.83 45.50 17.67
N GLN A 48 3.55 46.45 16.78
CA GLN A 48 3.65 47.87 17.08
C GLN A 48 2.61 48.32 18.11
N GLN A 49 1.38 47.82 18.01
CA GLN A 49 0.28 48.15 18.93
C GLN A 49 0.49 47.57 20.34
N TYR A 50 1.12 46.40 20.46
CA TYR A 50 1.24 45.65 21.74
C TYR A 50 2.70 45.48 22.19
N ALA A 51 3.59 46.38 21.77
CA ALA A 51 5.05 46.27 21.94
C ALA A 51 5.51 46.18 23.41
N GLY A 52 4.78 46.79 24.36
CA GLY A 52 5.20 46.82 25.76
C GLY A 52 4.77 45.61 26.60
N HIS A 53 3.95 44.69 26.08
CA HIS A 53 3.62 43.43 26.76
C HIS A 53 4.29 42.23 26.07
N LYS A 54 5.44 41.77 26.61
CA LYS A 54 6.23 40.65 26.05
C LYS A 54 5.41 39.40 25.70
N PRO A 55 4.50 38.89 26.55
CA PRO A 55 3.70 37.72 26.21
C PRO A 55 2.74 37.94 25.02
N SER A 56 2.30 39.18 24.80
CA SER A 56 1.48 39.54 23.63
C SER A 56 2.28 39.39 22.35
N VAL A 57 3.50 39.93 22.34
CA VAL A 57 4.41 39.87 21.18
C VAL A 57 4.75 38.43 20.83
N ASP A 58 5.12 37.62 21.83
CA ASP A 58 5.42 36.19 21.63
C ASP A 58 4.22 35.39 21.07
N ALA A 59 3.00 35.72 21.53
CA ALA A 59 1.80 35.09 20.99
C ALA A 59 1.50 35.47 19.53
N ILE A 60 1.88 36.68 19.11
CA ILE A 60 1.76 37.18 17.73
C ILE A 60 2.81 36.49 16.84
N GLU A 61 4.07 36.43 17.27
CA GLU A 61 5.15 35.76 16.55
C GLU A 61 4.89 34.27 16.38
N SER A 62 4.49 33.58 17.45
CA SER A 62 4.15 32.16 17.39
C SER A 62 2.97 31.84 16.46
N ALA A 63 2.03 32.77 16.26
CA ALA A 63 0.96 32.58 15.26
C ALA A 63 1.49 32.73 13.83
N HIS A 64 2.36 33.69 13.58
CA HIS A 64 3.03 33.85 12.30
C HIS A 64 3.84 32.60 11.92
N ASP A 65 4.66 32.10 12.84
CA ASP A 65 5.51 30.92 12.60
C ASP A 65 4.70 29.66 12.31
N LYS A 66 3.55 29.49 13.00
CA LYS A 66 2.62 28.39 12.73
C LYS A 66 2.04 28.46 11.32
N ILE A 67 1.70 29.64 10.83
CA ILE A 67 1.18 29.81 9.46
C ILE A 67 2.26 29.44 8.44
N ILE A 68 3.51 29.88 8.65
CA ILE A 68 4.63 29.50 7.79
C ILE A 68 4.86 27.99 7.80
N MET A 69 4.87 27.36 8.98
CA MET A 69 5.03 25.91 9.11
C MET A 69 3.89 25.13 8.45
N GLN A 70 2.66 25.64 8.52
CA GLN A 70 1.52 25.02 7.84
C GLN A 70 1.67 25.10 6.32
N LYS A 71 2.00 26.27 5.76
CA LYS A 71 2.27 26.44 4.32
C LYS A 71 3.44 25.57 3.85
N PHE A 72 4.49 25.42 4.67
CA PHE A 72 5.62 24.54 4.37
C PHE A 72 5.23 23.06 4.33
N HIS A 73 4.43 22.61 5.29
CA HIS A 73 3.91 21.23 5.30
C HIS A 73 3.02 20.94 4.10
N GLU A 74 2.16 21.88 3.71
CA GLU A 74 1.31 21.75 2.53
C GLU A 74 2.13 21.65 1.23
N ARG A 75 3.26 22.38 1.13
CA ARG A 75 4.19 22.27 -0.02
C ARG A 75 5.00 20.96 -0.01
N LYS A 76 5.43 20.48 1.17
CA LYS A 76 6.25 19.26 1.27
C LYS A 76 5.47 17.96 1.17
N ASN A 77 4.23 17.93 1.66
CA ASN A 77 3.38 16.75 1.64
C ASN A 77 2.03 17.10 1.00
N PRO A 78 1.97 17.21 -0.35
CA PRO A 78 0.68 17.30 -1.03
C PRO A 78 -0.14 16.08 -0.63
N LYS A 79 -1.43 16.28 -0.31
CA LYS A 79 -2.35 15.18 0.04
C LYS A 79 -2.28 14.11 -1.06
N ILE A 80 -1.67 12.97 -0.74
CA ILE A 80 -1.55 11.88 -1.69
C ILE A 80 -2.93 11.23 -1.81
N ASP A 81 -3.62 11.52 -2.89
CA ASP A 81 -4.87 10.83 -3.23
C ASP A 81 -4.53 9.40 -3.65
N ILE A 82 -4.54 8.47 -2.68
CA ILE A 82 -4.23 7.05 -2.86
C ILE A 82 -5.08 6.45 -3.99
N ASN A 83 -6.36 6.81 -4.06
CA ASN A 83 -7.28 6.35 -5.11
C ASN A 83 -6.83 6.78 -6.52
N LYS A 84 -6.31 7.99 -6.68
CA LYS A 84 -5.82 8.51 -7.96
C LYS A 84 -4.54 7.79 -8.38
N LYS A 85 -3.64 7.55 -7.42
CA LYS A 85 -2.37 6.84 -7.66
C LYS A 85 -2.61 5.37 -8.01
N VAL A 86 -3.52 4.68 -7.33
CA VAL A 86 -3.92 3.30 -7.66
C VAL A 86 -4.54 3.22 -9.06
N ARG A 87 -5.41 4.17 -9.43
CA ARG A 87 -5.99 4.24 -10.78
C ARG A 87 -4.93 4.42 -11.86
N GLN A 88 -3.94 5.29 -11.62
CA GLN A 88 -2.83 5.54 -12.54
C GLN A 88 -1.92 4.31 -12.70
N VAL A 89 -1.62 3.60 -11.60
CA VAL A 89 -0.83 2.37 -11.63
C VAL A 89 -1.56 1.27 -12.42
N ARG A 90 -2.87 1.10 -12.21
CA ARG A 90 -3.69 0.14 -12.96
C ARG A 90 -3.79 0.46 -14.46
N GLN A 91 -3.65 1.73 -14.83
CA GLN A 91 -3.64 2.19 -16.22
C GLN A 91 -2.27 2.07 -16.91
N SER A 92 -1.21 1.71 -16.19
CA SER A 92 0.09 1.49 -16.82
C SER A 92 0.07 0.23 -17.68
N LYS A 93 0.66 0.30 -18.89
CA LYS A 93 0.66 -0.80 -19.87
C LYS A 93 1.26 -2.10 -19.32
N VAL A 94 2.25 -1.99 -18.43
CA VAL A 94 2.92 -3.15 -17.82
C VAL A 94 2.00 -3.84 -16.82
N VAL A 95 1.34 -3.06 -15.96
CA VAL A 95 0.43 -3.59 -14.94
C VAL A 95 -0.84 -4.13 -15.60
N SER A 96 -1.39 -3.43 -16.60
CA SER A 96 -2.54 -3.94 -17.36
C SER A 96 -2.22 -5.24 -18.09
N PHE A 97 -1.03 -5.37 -18.69
CA PHE A 97 -0.61 -6.62 -19.34
C PHE A 97 -0.53 -7.79 -18.35
N VAL A 98 -0.02 -7.55 -17.13
CA VAL A 98 0.01 -8.57 -16.07
C VAL A 98 -1.41 -8.90 -15.59
N PHE A 99 -2.27 -7.91 -15.34
CA PHE A 99 -3.65 -8.14 -14.89
C PHE A 99 -4.55 -8.77 -15.97
N ASP A 100 -4.35 -8.43 -17.24
CA ASP A 100 -5.08 -9.03 -18.37
C ASP A 100 -4.72 -10.51 -18.54
N ARG A 101 -3.48 -10.88 -18.21
CA ARG A 101 -3.01 -12.27 -18.14
C ARG A 101 -3.61 -13.01 -16.94
N PHE A 102 -3.86 -12.31 -15.83
CA PHE A 102 -4.38 -12.81 -14.54
C PHE A 102 -5.87 -12.46 -14.31
N LYS A 103 -6.74 -12.75 -15.27
CA LYS A 103 -8.19 -12.55 -15.08
C LYS A 103 -8.80 -13.70 -14.28
N THR A 104 -9.47 -13.38 -13.17
CA THR A 104 -10.13 -14.35 -12.27
C THR A 104 -11.03 -15.32 -13.04
N PRO A 105 -10.78 -16.64 -12.96
CA PRO A 105 -11.59 -17.65 -13.64
C PRO A 105 -13.03 -17.69 -13.09
N PRO A 106 -13.97 -18.31 -13.82
CA PRO A 106 -15.29 -18.63 -13.29
C PRO A 106 -15.17 -19.52 -12.03
N ASN A 107 -15.98 -19.26 -11.01
CA ASN A 107 -15.94 -19.98 -9.72
C ASN A 107 -16.03 -21.52 -9.90
N ALA A 108 -16.84 -22.00 -10.85
CA ALA A 108 -16.98 -23.43 -11.13
C ALA A 108 -15.66 -24.09 -11.60
N PHE A 109 -14.84 -23.36 -12.37
CA PHE A 109 -13.54 -23.85 -12.82
C PHE A 109 -12.54 -23.90 -11.66
N LEU A 110 -12.53 -22.86 -10.83
CA LEU A 110 -11.66 -22.76 -9.66
C LEU A 110 -11.95 -23.86 -8.62
N VAL A 111 -13.22 -24.18 -8.38
CA VAL A 111 -13.62 -25.28 -7.50
C VAL A 111 -13.21 -26.63 -8.11
N LYS A 112 -13.42 -26.84 -9.41
CA LYS A 112 -13.03 -28.09 -10.09
C LYS A 112 -11.52 -28.35 -10.02
N THR A 113 -10.70 -27.32 -10.29
CA THR A 113 -9.25 -27.44 -10.17
C THR A 113 -8.84 -27.65 -8.72
N ALA A 114 -9.42 -26.90 -7.78
CA ALA A 114 -9.11 -27.03 -6.34
C ALA A 114 -9.40 -28.43 -5.81
N VAL A 115 -10.58 -28.99 -6.13
CA VAL A 115 -10.95 -30.37 -5.74
C VAL A 115 -9.96 -31.38 -6.34
N THR A 116 -9.56 -31.20 -7.60
CA THR A 116 -8.61 -32.11 -8.25
C THR A 116 -7.27 -32.13 -7.52
N PHE A 117 -6.67 -30.96 -7.26
CA PHE A 117 -5.39 -30.88 -6.55
C PHE A 117 -5.50 -31.27 -5.08
N ALA A 118 -6.64 -31.02 -4.42
CA ALA A 118 -6.88 -31.46 -3.04
C ALA A 118 -6.95 -33.00 -2.94
N VAL A 119 -7.63 -33.67 -3.88
CA VAL A 119 -7.66 -35.14 -3.96
C VAL A 119 -6.27 -35.70 -4.22
N LEU A 120 -5.51 -35.10 -5.14
CA LEU A 120 -4.11 -35.48 -5.39
C LEU A 120 -3.24 -35.31 -4.14
N GLY A 121 -3.33 -34.18 -3.44
CA GLY A 121 -2.58 -33.95 -2.20
C GLY A 121 -2.95 -34.92 -1.08
N ALA A 122 -4.25 -35.22 -0.91
CA ALA A 122 -4.70 -36.22 0.05
C ALA A 122 -4.17 -37.62 -0.31
N LEU A 123 -4.20 -37.99 -1.58
CA LEU A 123 -3.65 -39.26 -2.06
C LEU A 123 -2.14 -39.37 -1.79
N THR A 124 -1.40 -38.27 -1.94
CA THR A 124 0.03 -38.19 -1.61
C THR A 124 0.34 -38.38 -0.14
N VAL A 125 -0.49 -37.85 0.74
CA VAL A 125 -0.31 -38.01 2.19
C VAL A 125 -0.72 -39.41 2.67
N LEU A 126 -1.80 -39.96 2.11
CA LEU A 126 -2.35 -41.25 2.55
C LEU A 126 -1.62 -42.46 1.96
N PHE A 127 -1.06 -42.33 0.75
CA PHE A 127 -0.33 -43.39 0.06
C PHE A 127 1.04 -42.90 -0.41
N PRO A 128 2.01 -42.71 0.51
CA PRO A 128 3.40 -42.46 0.13
C PRO A 128 3.99 -43.74 -0.48
N THR A 129 4.27 -43.72 -1.78
CA THR A 129 4.90 -44.82 -2.52
C THR A 129 6.38 -44.99 -2.15
N GLU A 130 6.93 -46.20 -2.23
CA GLU A 130 8.31 -46.51 -1.80
C GLU A 130 9.39 -45.73 -2.59
N GLU A 131 9.10 -45.36 -3.84
CA GLU A 131 9.95 -44.55 -4.71
C GLU A 131 9.69 -43.03 -4.62
N GLY A 132 8.88 -42.58 -3.65
CA GLY A 132 8.43 -41.19 -3.52
C GLY A 132 7.22 -40.85 -4.40
N PRO A 133 6.62 -39.65 -4.29
CA PRO A 133 5.34 -39.29 -4.92
C PRO A 133 5.41 -39.03 -6.45
N THR A 134 6.31 -39.70 -7.15
CA THR A 134 6.62 -39.48 -8.57
C THR A 134 5.40 -39.65 -9.48
N LEU A 135 4.58 -40.68 -9.25
CA LEU A 135 3.35 -40.92 -10.02
C LEU A 135 2.30 -39.82 -9.79
N GLN A 136 2.19 -39.33 -8.56
CA GLN A 136 1.24 -38.28 -8.19
C GLN A 136 1.69 -36.93 -8.77
N VAL A 137 2.99 -36.66 -8.77
CA VAL A 137 3.58 -35.50 -9.45
C VAL A 137 3.31 -35.56 -10.96
N LEU A 138 3.48 -36.71 -11.61
CA LEU A 138 3.18 -36.87 -13.03
C LEU A 138 1.70 -36.62 -13.33
N LEU A 139 0.79 -37.16 -12.52
CA LEU A 139 -0.65 -36.91 -12.66
C LEU A 139 -1.01 -35.43 -12.46
N SER A 140 -0.36 -34.75 -11.50
CA SER A 140 -0.54 -33.31 -11.28
C SER A 140 -0.09 -32.48 -12.49
N LEU A 141 0.98 -32.90 -13.17
CA LEU A 141 1.51 -32.26 -14.37
C LEU A 141 0.52 -32.41 -15.53
N ILE A 142 0.03 -33.64 -15.77
CA ILE A 142 -0.99 -33.91 -16.81
C ILE A 142 -2.26 -33.11 -16.55
N ALA A 143 -2.74 -33.06 -15.31
CA ALA A 143 -3.90 -32.26 -14.92
C ALA A 143 -3.68 -30.76 -15.18
N THR A 144 -2.50 -30.24 -14.86
CA THR A 144 -2.13 -28.84 -15.14
C THR A 144 -2.18 -28.54 -16.63
N PHE A 145 -1.57 -29.38 -17.47
CA PHE A 145 -1.62 -29.24 -18.93
C PHE A 145 -3.06 -29.27 -19.46
N TYR A 146 -3.88 -30.20 -18.97
CA TYR A 146 -5.28 -30.33 -19.38
C TYR A 146 -6.09 -29.07 -19.08
N PHE A 147 -5.99 -28.55 -17.86
CA PHE A 147 -6.73 -27.35 -17.43
C PHE A 147 -6.26 -26.08 -18.14
N ILE A 148 -4.95 -25.91 -18.32
CA ILE A 148 -4.37 -24.80 -19.10
C ILE A 148 -4.82 -24.90 -20.56
N HIS A 149 -4.81 -26.10 -21.13
CA HIS A 149 -5.27 -26.32 -22.51
C HIS A 149 -6.75 -26.00 -22.71
N GLN A 150 -7.59 -26.38 -21.75
CA GLN A 150 -9.03 -26.07 -21.76
C GLN A 150 -9.29 -24.55 -21.80
N ARG A 151 -8.39 -23.74 -21.24
CA ARG A 151 -8.52 -22.27 -21.13
C ARG A 151 -7.90 -21.51 -22.30
N LEU A 152 -6.75 -21.96 -22.79
CA LEU A 152 -5.99 -21.30 -23.86
C LEU A 152 -6.42 -21.73 -25.27
N LYS A 153 -6.94 -22.95 -25.45
CA LYS A 153 -7.26 -23.58 -26.75
C LYS A 153 -6.11 -23.61 -27.77
N LYS A 154 -4.90 -23.18 -27.39
CA LYS A 154 -3.68 -23.14 -28.22
C LYS A 154 -2.67 -24.16 -27.71
N LYS A 155 -2.33 -25.18 -28.50
CA LYS A 155 -1.47 -26.30 -28.09
C LYS A 155 -0.08 -25.86 -27.62
N LEU A 156 0.60 -24.97 -28.36
CA LEU A 156 1.97 -24.56 -28.07
C LEU A 156 2.11 -23.70 -26.80
N TRP A 157 1.19 -22.75 -26.61
CA TRP A 157 1.17 -21.91 -25.41
C TRP A 157 0.76 -22.70 -24.17
N SER A 158 -0.17 -23.65 -24.31
CA SER A 158 -0.54 -24.54 -23.20
C SER A 158 0.65 -25.38 -22.74
N PHE A 159 1.48 -25.82 -23.69
CA PHE A 159 2.71 -26.54 -23.38
C PHE A 159 3.73 -25.64 -22.68
N LEU A 160 4.02 -24.45 -23.21
CA LEU A 160 4.97 -23.52 -22.59
C LEU A 160 4.55 -23.11 -21.18
N TYR A 161 3.27 -22.79 -21.00
CA TYR A 161 2.74 -22.38 -19.69
C TYR A 161 2.65 -23.55 -18.71
N GLY A 162 2.30 -24.75 -19.15
CA GLY A 162 2.28 -25.94 -18.28
C GLY A 162 3.69 -26.31 -17.81
N THR A 163 4.66 -26.38 -18.73
CA THR A 163 6.07 -26.66 -18.39
C THR A 163 6.67 -25.54 -17.54
N GLY A 164 6.44 -24.28 -17.90
CA GLY A 164 6.93 -23.12 -17.15
C GLY A 164 6.34 -23.05 -15.74
N SER A 165 5.04 -23.31 -15.60
CA SER A 165 4.37 -23.40 -14.31
C SER A 165 4.95 -24.51 -13.44
N PHE A 166 5.25 -25.67 -14.03
CA PHE A 166 5.84 -26.80 -13.29
C PHE A 166 7.24 -26.47 -12.78
N ILE A 167 8.12 -25.97 -13.64
CA ILE A 167 9.49 -25.60 -13.26
C ILE A 167 9.46 -24.52 -12.17
N PHE A 168 8.64 -23.49 -12.35
CA PHE A 168 8.50 -22.41 -11.38
C PHE A 168 7.97 -22.92 -10.03
N SER A 169 6.92 -23.74 -10.07
CA SER A 169 6.32 -24.37 -8.89
C SER A 169 7.30 -25.29 -8.15
N TRP A 170 8.08 -26.08 -8.90
CA TRP A 170 9.08 -27.00 -8.34
C TRP A 170 10.24 -26.26 -7.67
N LEU A 171 10.76 -25.22 -8.34
CA LEU A 171 11.85 -24.40 -7.80
C LEU A 171 11.42 -23.66 -6.54
N ILE A 172 10.25 -23.03 -6.56
CA ILE A 172 9.70 -22.34 -5.38
C ILE A 172 9.35 -23.32 -4.28
N GLY A 173 8.72 -24.45 -4.63
CA GLY A 173 8.38 -25.50 -3.67
C GLY A 173 9.60 -26.01 -2.92
N THR A 174 10.67 -26.32 -3.65
CA THR A 174 11.94 -26.76 -3.06
C THR A 174 12.61 -25.65 -2.25
N PHE A 175 12.64 -24.42 -2.77
CA PHE A 175 13.27 -23.27 -2.11
C PHE A 175 12.59 -22.90 -0.78
N LEU A 176 11.26 -22.77 -0.75
CA LEU A 176 10.51 -22.47 0.48
C LEU A 176 10.73 -23.53 1.56
N MET A 177 10.83 -24.78 1.11
CA MET A 177 10.95 -25.92 1.98
C MET A 177 12.36 -26.07 2.58
N VAL A 178 13.40 -25.73 1.82
CA VAL A 178 14.79 -25.69 2.31
C VAL A 178 15.07 -24.43 3.14
N SER A 179 14.40 -23.30 2.85
CA SER A 179 14.76 -21.99 3.41
C SER A 179 13.87 -21.49 4.55
N VAL A 180 12.59 -21.86 4.62
CA VAL A 180 11.60 -21.16 5.48
C VAL A 180 10.75 -22.09 6.35
N ILE A 181 10.45 -23.31 5.90
CA ILE A 181 9.47 -24.17 6.57
C ILE A 181 10.16 -25.39 7.20
N PRO A 182 10.23 -25.49 8.54
CA PRO A 182 10.61 -26.73 9.20
C PRO A 182 9.59 -27.83 8.83
N PRO A 183 10.02 -29.06 8.51
CA PRO A 183 9.12 -30.14 8.14
C PRO A 183 8.11 -30.42 9.27
N PHE A 184 6.83 -30.15 9.00
CA PHE A 184 5.74 -30.46 9.94
C PHE A 184 5.48 -31.97 10.03
N ILE A 185 5.74 -32.71 8.95
CA ILE A 185 5.68 -34.17 8.91
C ILE A 185 7.07 -34.72 9.25
N LYS A 186 7.21 -35.30 10.44
CA LYS A 186 8.46 -35.94 10.89
C LYS A 186 8.60 -37.30 10.22
N GLY A 187 9.66 -37.49 9.44
CA GLY A 187 10.04 -38.76 8.82
C GLY A 187 11.05 -38.58 7.68
N PRO A 188 11.80 -39.62 7.29
CA PRO A 188 12.83 -39.53 6.24
C PRO A 188 12.27 -39.07 4.87
N ARG A 189 10.96 -39.22 4.64
CA ARG A 189 10.25 -38.82 3.40
C ARG A 189 9.27 -37.66 3.59
N GLY A 190 9.13 -37.13 4.81
CA GLY A 190 8.26 -35.97 5.07
C GLY A 190 8.70 -34.74 4.29
N PHE A 191 9.99 -34.70 3.94
CA PHE A 191 10.54 -33.63 3.13
C PHE A 191 9.97 -33.61 1.70
N GLU A 192 10.06 -34.72 0.98
CA GLU A 192 9.58 -34.84 -0.42
C GLU A 192 8.07 -34.67 -0.56
N VAL A 193 7.32 -35.13 0.46
CA VAL A 193 5.85 -35.00 0.49
C VAL A 193 5.43 -33.54 0.64
N MET A 194 6.14 -32.77 1.48
CA MET A 194 5.81 -31.37 1.73
C MET A 194 6.17 -30.45 0.55
N SER A 195 7.30 -30.69 -0.11
CA SER A 195 7.65 -29.95 -1.34
C SER A 195 6.64 -30.23 -2.46
N SER A 196 6.21 -31.48 -2.61
CA SER A 196 5.20 -31.88 -3.60
C SER A 196 3.84 -31.23 -3.34
N LEU A 197 3.38 -31.20 -2.08
CA LEU A 197 2.15 -30.50 -1.66
C LEU A 197 2.21 -29.01 -1.98
N LEU A 198 3.32 -28.35 -1.66
CA LEU A 198 3.51 -26.93 -1.95
C LEU A 198 3.53 -26.66 -3.45
N SER A 199 4.15 -27.55 -4.22
CA SER A 199 4.09 -27.51 -5.67
C SER A 199 2.66 -27.69 -6.20
N TYR A 200 1.84 -28.55 -5.62
CA TYR A 200 0.44 -28.69 -6.05
C TYR A 200 -0.38 -27.42 -5.84
N VAL A 201 -0.15 -26.69 -4.75
CA VAL A 201 -0.80 -25.39 -4.50
C VAL A 201 -0.37 -24.36 -5.55
N LEU A 202 0.91 -24.29 -5.87
CA LEU A 202 1.43 -23.36 -6.88
C LEU A 202 0.95 -23.72 -8.29
N LEU A 203 0.92 -25.01 -8.63
CA LEU A 203 0.34 -25.51 -9.87
C LEU A 203 -1.16 -25.20 -9.96
N TRP A 204 -1.90 -25.33 -8.86
CA TRP A 204 -3.31 -24.96 -8.82
C TRP A 204 -3.53 -23.45 -9.09
N VAL A 205 -2.72 -22.59 -8.47
CA VAL A 205 -2.76 -21.14 -8.70
C VAL A 205 -2.44 -20.84 -10.17
N ALA A 206 -1.36 -21.39 -10.70
CA ALA A 206 -0.99 -21.16 -12.09
C ALA A 206 -2.06 -21.70 -13.05
N SER A 207 -2.60 -22.89 -12.84
CA SER A 207 -3.67 -23.47 -13.67
C SER A 207 -4.96 -22.64 -13.65
N SER A 208 -5.29 -22.05 -12.49
CA SER A 208 -6.53 -21.30 -12.30
C SER A 208 -6.44 -19.88 -12.86
N TYR A 209 -5.31 -19.21 -12.65
CA TYR A 209 -5.16 -17.78 -12.93
C TYR A 209 -4.40 -17.47 -14.22
N LEU A 210 -3.62 -18.40 -14.77
CA LEU A 210 -2.86 -18.20 -16.00
C LEU A 210 -3.74 -18.45 -17.23
N ARG A 211 -3.82 -17.46 -18.12
CA ARG A 211 -4.51 -17.54 -19.41
C ARG A 211 -3.66 -16.96 -20.53
#